data_AF-A0A2E2MP18-F1
#
_entry.id   AF-A0A2E2MP18-F1
#
_cell.length_a   1.000
_cell.length_b   1.000
_cell.length_c   1.000
_cell.angle_alpha   90.00
_cell.angle_beta   90.00
_cell.angle_gamma   90.00
#
_symmetry.space_group_name_H-M   'P 1'
#
loop_
_entity.id
_entity.type
_entity.pdbx_description
1 polymer ?
#
loop_
_entity_poly.entity_id
_entity_poly.type
_entity_poly.pdbx_seq_one_letter_code
_entity_poly.pdbx_strand_id
1 'polypeptide(L)'
;MMSGSVSFVLCVDTEGPLYESPEACIERVNRLFDLSLVPSAEILAALQKGEIDLGEQTEAVARVVSPDIRDWFGNWKDVEENVDFGRRPEYRNQVIDDEGRGLIFNWFICDWKDFPDNPRRKPMGLNQVFDHYWSLFKDTPETDPLYFHHHARPFSGASHQPCHNWSNVPDHITKLSANLLEYGHWPACVRTPIMAPDIHLFLEQWFPFDLSNTAVDTNGQPDVSNRRWTDWEGAPSDWSLYTPALHDYRRPGNLGRTIGRSVQMGSRYGNLERHELVAAFERARNGEHVLVSAHTHDHSPCRKLSSYYDMINTVRADFPDVTYHNATATDAFRRALGIPDKKAPTFTLSQDGAAVTCRSDAPIWGAQPWFCFKTRDGRYLWDNTDMLDDRTWRYFLDDYTYPIDLVERVAFAASDAVGNTAVAMSRVQDGKLATLALHSAA
;
A
#
# COMPACT_ATOMS: atom_id res chain seq x y z
N MET A 1 27.26 23.99 5.64
CA MET A 1 26.06 23.26 6.12
C MET A 1 26.01 21.97 5.33
N MET A 2 25.73 20.82 5.96
CA MET A 2 25.49 19.59 5.18
C MET A 2 24.23 19.85 4.36
N SER A 3 24.29 19.62 3.05
CA SER A 3 23.09 19.64 2.22
C SER A 3 22.21 18.47 2.61
N GLY A 4 20.90 18.69 2.59
CA GLY A 4 19.91 17.65 2.80
C GLY A 4 19.80 16.72 1.60
N SER A 5 18.80 15.85 1.60
CA SER A 5 18.59 14.88 0.54
C SER A 5 17.12 14.71 0.19
N VAL A 6 16.86 14.21 -1.03
CA VAL A 6 15.53 13.80 -1.49
C VAL A 6 15.53 12.29 -1.70
N SER A 7 14.65 11.58 -1.01
CA SER A 7 14.37 10.16 -1.24
C SER A 7 13.06 10.02 -1.99
N PHE A 8 13.12 9.52 -3.22
CA PHE A 8 11.95 9.26 -4.05
C PHE A 8 11.47 7.82 -3.86
N VAL A 9 10.15 7.68 -3.62
CA VAL A 9 9.46 6.40 -3.43
C VAL A 9 8.40 6.24 -4.51
N LEU A 10 8.66 5.36 -5.48
CA LEU A 10 7.67 4.94 -6.46
C LEU A 10 6.81 3.83 -5.87
N CYS A 11 5.56 4.17 -5.53
CA CYS A 11 4.57 3.22 -5.04
C CYS A 11 3.75 2.63 -6.20
N VAL A 12 3.46 1.35 -6.12
CA VAL A 12 2.52 0.68 -7.03
C VAL A 12 1.41 0.04 -6.24
N ASP A 13 0.20 0.58 -6.39
CA ASP A 13 -1.01 -0.08 -5.91
C ASP A 13 -1.28 -1.28 -6.77
N THR A 14 -1.15 -2.42 -6.13
CA THR A 14 -1.08 -3.70 -6.79
C THR A 14 -2.38 -4.44 -6.53
N GLU A 15 -3.26 -4.38 -7.52
CA GLU A 15 -4.64 -4.85 -7.44
C GLU A 15 -4.95 -5.96 -8.44
N GLY A 16 -3.96 -6.33 -9.27
CA GLY A 16 -4.12 -7.15 -10.45
C GLY A 16 -4.85 -6.43 -11.60
N PRO A 17 -5.24 -7.19 -12.63
CA PRO A 17 -5.88 -6.65 -13.82
C PRO A 17 -7.17 -5.86 -13.52
N LEU A 18 -7.42 -4.81 -14.31
CA LEU A 18 -8.62 -3.97 -14.20
C LEU A 18 -9.34 -3.90 -15.54
N TYR A 19 -10.52 -4.53 -15.61
CA TYR A 19 -11.38 -4.46 -16.79
C TYR A 19 -12.56 -3.48 -16.58
N GLU A 20 -12.83 -2.63 -17.57
CA GLU A 20 -14.04 -1.80 -17.65
C GLU A 20 -14.64 -1.92 -19.05
N SER A 21 -15.88 -2.43 -19.15
CA SER A 21 -16.59 -2.45 -20.44
C SER A 21 -16.95 -1.03 -20.88
N PRO A 22 -17.16 -0.79 -22.20
CA PRO A 22 -17.64 0.49 -22.69
C PRO A 22 -18.94 0.95 -22.01
N GLU A 23 -19.88 0.03 -21.80
CA GLU A 23 -21.17 0.30 -21.18
C GLU A 23 -20.98 0.76 -19.73
N ALA A 24 -20.20 0.02 -18.95
CA ALA A 24 -19.90 0.37 -17.56
C ALA A 24 -19.19 1.73 -17.44
N CYS A 25 -18.39 2.10 -18.44
CA CYS A 25 -17.79 3.44 -18.51
C CYS A 25 -18.85 4.52 -18.74
N ILE A 26 -19.74 4.35 -19.71
CA ILE A 26 -20.80 5.33 -19.96
C ILE A 26 -21.74 5.45 -18.77
N GLU A 27 -22.08 4.35 -18.11
CA GLU A 27 -22.84 4.39 -16.86
C GLU A 27 -22.12 5.18 -15.77
N ARG A 28 -20.79 5.04 -15.67
CA ARG A 28 -19.97 5.83 -14.75
C ARG A 28 -19.99 7.30 -15.14
N VAL A 29 -19.82 7.64 -16.42
CA VAL A 29 -19.92 9.03 -16.92
C VAL A 29 -21.28 9.63 -16.59
N ASN A 30 -22.37 8.92 -16.86
CA ASN A 30 -23.73 9.36 -16.53
C ASN A 30 -23.86 9.69 -15.04
N ARG A 31 -23.33 8.84 -14.15
CA ARG A 31 -23.36 9.10 -12.70
C ARG A 31 -22.46 10.26 -12.27
N LEU A 32 -21.31 10.44 -12.92
CA LEU A 32 -20.33 11.48 -12.57
C LEU A 32 -20.79 12.89 -12.97
N PHE A 33 -21.49 12.98 -14.09
CA PHE A 33 -21.82 14.23 -14.78
C PHE A 33 -23.34 14.48 -14.86
N ASP A 34 -24.14 13.64 -14.21
CA ASP A 34 -25.61 13.69 -14.22
C ASP A 34 -26.18 13.69 -15.66
N LEU A 35 -25.68 12.76 -16.48
CA LEU A 35 -26.07 12.60 -17.88
C LEU A 35 -26.95 11.35 -18.08
N SER A 36 -27.60 11.27 -19.24
CA SER A 36 -28.46 10.14 -19.63
C SER A 36 -28.07 9.57 -21.00
N LEU A 37 -26.76 9.38 -21.23
CA LEU A 37 -26.25 8.77 -22.45
C LEU A 37 -26.59 7.28 -22.51
N VAL A 38 -26.91 6.76 -23.69
CA VAL A 38 -27.15 5.32 -23.89
C VAL A 38 -25.80 4.58 -23.79
N PRO A 39 -25.64 3.59 -22.88
CA PRO A 39 -24.38 2.86 -22.77
C PRO A 39 -24.07 2.03 -24.02
N SER A 40 -22.99 2.35 -24.73
CA SER A 40 -22.48 1.57 -25.85
C SER A 40 -21.02 1.89 -26.19
N ALA A 41 -20.39 1.02 -26.98
CA ALA A 41 -19.04 1.25 -27.50
C ALA A 41 -18.98 2.44 -28.47
N GLU A 42 -20.03 2.66 -29.27
CA GLU A 42 -20.13 3.78 -30.20
C GLU A 42 -20.17 5.12 -29.45
N ILE A 43 -20.97 5.20 -28.38
CA ILE A 43 -21.05 6.42 -27.55
C ILE A 43 -19.72 6.70 -26.88
N LEU A 44 -19.04 5.66 -26.36
CA LEU A 44 -17.71 5.84 -25.79
C LEU A 44 -16.72 6.39 -26.82
N ALA A 45 -16.69 5.81 -28.02
CA ALA A 45 -15.79 6.25 -29.09
C ALA A 45 -16.08 7.71 -29.51
N ALA A 46 -17.35 8.10 -29.58
CA ALA A 46 -17.75 9.46 -29.91
C ALA A 46 -17.34 10.46 -28.81
N LEU A 47 -17.50 10.12 -27.53
CA LEU A 47 -17.00 10.94 -26.42
C LEU A 47 -15.48 11.10 -26.45
N GLN A 48 -14.74 10.02 -26.72
CA GLN A 48 -13.28 10.05 -26.81
C GLN A 48 -12.75 10.94 -27.93
N LYS A 49 -13.52 11.12 -29.00
CA LYS A 49 -13.20 12.01 -30.12
C LYS A 49 -13.75 13.43 -29.94
N GLY A 50 -14.53 13.69 -28.88
CA GLY A 50 -15.22 14.96 -28.68
C GLY A 50 -16.34 15.21 -29.70
N GLU A 51 -16.94 14.16 -30.27
CA GLU A 51 -18.00 14.26 -31.30
C GLU A 51 -19.39 14.54 -30.70
N ILE A 52 -19.54 14.38 -29.37
CA ILE A 52 -20.79 14.67 -28.65
C ILE A 52 -20.62 15.98 -27.88
N ASP A 53 -21.44 16.97 -28.22
CA ASP A 53 -21.52 18.23 -27.49
C ASP A 53 -22.36 18.05 -26.21
N LEU A 54 -21.70 18.21 -25.06
CA LEU A 54 -22.28 18.16 -23.71
C LEU A 54 -22.25 19.55 -23.04
N GLY A 55 -22.14 20.62 -23.84
CA GLY A 55 -21.98 21.98 -23.36
C GLY A 55 -20.69 22.15 -22.56
N GLU A 56 -20.79 22.79 -21.39
CA GLU A 56 -19.66 23.05 -20.49
C GLU A 56 -18.97 21.78 -19.96
N GLN A 57 -19.65 20.63 -20.00
CA GLN A 57 -19.12 19.35 -19.49
C GLN A 57 -18.25 18.59 -20.50
N THR A 58 -18.25 18.99 -21.77
CA THR A 58 -17.62 18.25 -22.89
C THR A 58 -16.15 17.94 -22.63
N GLU A 59 -15.36 18.95 -22.22
CA GLU A 59 -13.93 18.77 -21.98
C GLU A 59 -13.66 17.87 -20.77
N ALA A 60 -14.43 18.03 -19.68
CA ALA A 60 -14.29 17.21 -18.48
C ALA A 60 -14.62 15.74 -18.75
N VAL A 61 -15.70 15.47 -19.50
CA VAL A 61 -16.10 14.12 -19.90
C VAL A 61 -15.04 13.49 -20.81
N ALA A 62 -14.57 14.21 -21.83
CA ALA A 62 -13.52 13.74 -22.75
C ALA A 62 -12.25 13.34 -21.99
N ARG A 63 -11.85 14.11 -20.96
CA ARG A 63 -10.70 13.81 -20.10
C ARG A 63 -10.88 12.51 -19.31
N VAL A 64 -12.07 12.28 -18.76
CA VAL A 64 -12.37 11.08 -17.95
C VAL A 64 -12.43 9.80 -18.79
N VAL A 65 -12.84 9.91 -20.06
CA VAL A 65 -12.93 8.76 -20.96
C VAL A 65 -11.71 8.58 -21.86
N SER A 66 -10.71 9.47 -21.77
CA SER A 66 -9.59 9.48 -22.70
C SER A 66 -8.86 8.12 -22.71
N PRO A 67 -8.40 7.65 -23.88
CA PRO A 67 -7.63 6.42 -23.97
C PRO A 67 -6.41 6.43 -23.04
N ASP A 68 -5.73 7.57 -22.92
CA ASP A 68 -4.56 7.73 -22.07
C ASP A 68 -4.87 7.62 -20.57
N ILE A 69 -6.10 7.84 -20.12
CA ILE A 69 -6.50 7.61 -18.73
C ILE A 69 -7.01 6.16 -18.52
N ARG A 70 -7.50 5.52 -19.60
CA ARG A 70 -8.22 4.24 -19.55
C ARG A 70 -7.52 3.06 -20.24
N ASP A 71 -6.25 3.19 -20.59
CA ASP A 71 -5.43 2.11 -21.16
C ASP A 71 -4.99 1.07 -20.11
N TRP A 72 -5.91 0.72 -19.20
CA TRP A 72 -5.66 -0.26 -18.15
C TRP A 72 -5.52 -1.67 -18.72
N PHE A 73 -4.61 -2.45 -18.13
CA PHE A 73 -4.44 -3.86 -18.45
C PHE A 73 -5.54 -4.71 -17.81
N GLY A 74 -6.40 -5.27 -18.66
CA GLY A 74 -7.59 -6.03 -18.25
C GLY A 74 -7.36 -7.54 -18.07
N ASN A 75 -6.13 -8.03 -18.25
CA ASN A 75 -5.76 -9.43 -18.03
C ASN A 75 -4.33 -9.56 -17.47
N TRP A 76 -4.02 -10.74 -16.90
CA TRP A 76 -2.72 -11.00 -16.26
C TRP A 76 -1.54 -10.92 -17.22
N LYS A 77 -1.68 -11.44 -18.44
CA LYS A 77 -0.59 -11.42 -19.42
C LYS A 77 -0.08 -9.99 -19.66
N ASP A 78 -1.00 -9.03 -19.86
CA ASP A 78 -0.60 -7.65 -20.11
C ASP A 78 -0.01 -6.98 -18.84
N VAL A 79 -0.51 -7.31 -17.64
CA VAL A 79 0.08 -6.87 -16.37
C VAL A 79 1.50 -7.42 -16.20
N GLU A 80 1.70 -8.71 -16.45
CA GLU A 80 3.01 -9.38 -16.39
C GLU A 80 4.00 -8.75 -17.38
N GLU A 81 3.59 -8.53 -18.63
CA GLU A 81 4.43 -7.84 -19.63
C GLU A 81 4.81 -6.42 -19.18
N ASN A 82 3.91 -5.71 -18.51
CA ASN A 82 4.17 -4.37 -17.95
C ASN A 82 5.13 -4.40 -16.76
N VAL A 83 4.97 -5.35 -15.85
CA VAL A 83 5.87 -5.57 -14.71
C VAL A 83 7.26 -5.91 -15.21
N ASP A 84 7.38 -6.85 -16.16
CA ASP A 84 8.65 -7.22 -16.78
C ASP A 84 9.31 -6.05 -17.50
N PHE A 85 8.51 -5.21 -18.19
CA PHE A 85 9.02 -3.97 -18.78
C PHE A 85 9.59 -3.01 -17.72
N GLY A 86 8.87 -2.80 -16.61
CA GLY A 86 9.31 -1.95 -15.49
C GLY A 86 10.55 -2.47 -14.76
N ARG A 87 10.83 -3.77 -14.83
CA ARG A 87 12.01 -4.42 -14.24
C ARG A 87 13.27 -4.30 -15.09
N ARG A 88 13.14 -3.91 -16.36
CA ARG A 88 14.30 -3.78 -17.27
C ARG A 88 15.27 -2.72 -16.75
N PRO A 89 16.59 -3.00 -16.73
CA PRO A 89 17.59 -2.00 -16.37
C PRO A 89 17.46 -0.71 -17.19
N GLU A 90 17.16 -0.82 -18.49
CA GLU A 90 16.98 0.33 -19.38
C GLU A 90 15.82 1.23 -18.92
N TYR A 91 14.75 0.63 -18.39
CA TYR A 91 13.62 1.39 -17.88
C TYR A 91 13.94 2.00 -16.51
N ARG A 92 14.49 1.22 -15.57
CA ARG A 92 14.84 1.69 -14.21
C ARG A 92 15.89 2.79 -14.21
N ASN A 93 16.83 2.72 -15.15
CA ASN A 93 17.94 3.66 -15.29
C ASN A 93 17.55 4.96 -16.01
N GLN A 94 16.27 5.18 -16.33
CA GLN A 94 15.78 6.50 -16.73
C GLN A 94 15.95 7.52 -15.59
N VAL A 95 15.93 7.08 -14.33
CA VAL A 95 16.23 7.91 -13.15
C VAL A 95 17.26 7.16 -12.31
N ILE A 96 18.54 7.49 -12.46
CA ILE A 96 19.64 6.93 -11.65
C ILE A 96 19.92 7.88 -10.49
N ASP A 97 19.97 7.35 -9.29
CA ASP A 97 20.28 8.14 -8.09
C ASP A 97 21.79 8.41 -7.91
N ASP A 98 22.15 9.21 -6.90
CA ASP A 98 23.56 9.56 -6.66
C ASP A 98 24.43 8.40 -6.14
N GLU A 99 23.79 7.28 -5.76
CA GLU A 99 24.45 6.03 -5.37
C GLU A 99 24.55 5.03 -6.55
N GLY A 100 24.07 5.41 -7.74
CA GLY A 100 24.08 4.58 -8.94
C GLY A 100 22.92 3.58 -9.04
N ARG A 101 21.88 3.73 -8.21
CA ARG A 101 20.69 2.86 -8.21
C ARG A 101 19.62 3.40 -9.15
N GLY A 102 19.07 2.54 -9.99
CA GLY A 102 17.85 2.84 -10.76
C GLY A 102 16.61 2.92 -9.87
N LEU A 103 15.45 3.11 -10.50
CA LEU A 103 14.15 3.13 -9.81
C LEU A 103 13.90 1.84 -8.99
N ILE A 104 13.37 2.03 -7.78
CA ILE A 104 12.92 0.98 -6.86
C ILE A 104 11.39 1.01 -6.83
N PHE A 105 10.75 -0.12 -7.14
CA PHE A 105 9.30 -0.24 -7.09
C PHE A 105 8.88 -0.73 -5.71
N ASN A 106 7.93 -0.05 -5.10
CA ASN A 106 7.37 -0.41 -3.81
C ASN A 106 5.95 -0.95 -4.04
N TRP A 107 5.76 -2.26 -3.92
CA TRP A 107 4.53 -2.94 -4.32
C TRP A 107 3.55 -3.04 -3.15
N PHE A 108 2.48 -2.25 -3.17
CA PHE A 108 1.46 -2.23 -2.12
C PHE A 108 0.31 -3.16 -2.54
N ILE A 109 0.26 -4.36 -1.96
CA ILE A 109 -0.56 -5.47 -2.47
C ILE A 109 -1.95 -5.51 -1.83
N CYS A 110 -2.99 -5.62 -2.66
CA CYS A 110 -4.38 -5.84 -2.23
C CYS A 110 -5.02 -7.03 -2.95
N ASP A 111 -5.38 -8.06 -2.17
CA ASP A 111 -6.26 -9.12 -2.65
C ASP A 111 -7.73 -8.71 -2.68
N TRP A 112 -8.52 -9.40 -3.50
CA TRP A 112 -9.97 -9.22 -3.58
C TRP A 112 -10.66 -10.43 -2.98
N LYS A 113 -10.95 -10.42 -1.68
CA LYS A 113 -11.51 -11.59 -0.99
C LYS A 113 -13.04 -11.57 -1.02
N ASP A 114 -13.64 -12.59 -1.61
CA ASP A 114 -15.07 -12.95 -1.52
C ASP A 114 -16.07 -11.80 -1.74
N PHE A 115 -15.79 -10.87 -2.66
CA PHE A 115 -16.77 -9.86 -3.05
C PHE A 115 -17.89 -10.53 -3.86
N PRO A 116 -19.17 -10.37 -3.46
CA PRO A 116 -20.30 -11.00 -4.16
C PRO A 116 -20.46 -10.57 -5.62
N ASP A 117 -20.07 -9.33 -5.94
CA ASP A 117 -20.17 -8.78 -7.29
C ASP A 117 -18.79 -8.31 -7.80
N ASN A 118 -18.39 -8.81 -8.97
CA ASN A 118 -17.07 -8.57 -9.56
C ASN A 118 -17.15 -8.09 -11.01
N PRO A 119 -17.78 -6.94 -11.29
CA PRO A 119 -18.04 -6.51 -12.67
C PRO A 119 -16.74 -6.09 -13.38
N ARG A 120 -15.65 -5.86 -12.64
CA ARG A 120 -14.34 -5.47 -13.17
C ARG A 120 -13.37 -6.63 -13.36
N ARG A 121 -13.85 -7.86 -13.15
CA ARG A 121 -13.07 -9.10 -13.32
C ARG A 121 -11.76 -9.08 -12.53
N LYS A 122 -11.77 -8.46 -11.34
CA LYS A 122 -10.64 -8.47 -10.42
C LYS A 122 -10.27 -9.93 -10.09
N PRO A 123 -9.00 -10.24 -9.82
CA PRO A 123 -8.57 -11.58 -9.40
C PRO A 123 -9.14 -11.92 -8.01
N MET A 124 -10.34 -12.50 -8.01
CA MET A 124 -11.12 -12.76 -6.80
C MET A 124 -10.59 -14.00 -6.06
N GLY A 125 -10.29 -13.83 -4.79
CA GLY A 125 -9.85 -14.87 -3.87
C GLY A 125 -8.82 -14.34 -2.88
N LEU A 126 -8.66 -15.07 -1.78
CA LEU A 126 -7.58 -14.82 -0.83
C LEU A 126 -6.23 -15.14 -1.49
N ASN A 127 -5.26 -14.25 -1.30
CA ASN A 127 -3.89 -14.31 -1.82
C ASN A 127 -3.73 -14.43 -3.35
N GLN A 128 -4.78 -14.20 -4.15
CA GLN A 128 -4.67 -14.31 -5.62
C GLN A 128 -3.69 -13.30 -6.22
N VAL A 129 -3.67 -12.07 -5.70
CA VAL A 129 -2.70 -11.05 -6.11
C VAL A 129 -1.41 -11.26 -5.34
N PHE A 130 -1.49 -11.51 -4.03
CA PHE A 130 -0.30 -11.68 -3.20
C PHE A 130 0.62 -12.81 -3.69
N ASP A 131 0.08 -13.98 -4.00
CA ASP A 131 0.85 -15.13 -4.48
C ASP A 131 1.63 -14.81 -5.76
N HIS A 132 1.00 -14.06 -6.66
CA HIS A 132 1.61 -13.65 -7.92
C HIS A 132 2.85 -12.78 -7.66
N TYR A 133 2.70 -11.69 -6.91
CA TYR A 133 3.80 -10.78 -6.63
C TYR A 133 4.85 -11.36 -5.68
N TRP A 134 4.45 -12.18 -4.71
CA TRP A 134 5.35 -12.94 -3.86
C TRP A 134 6.27 -13.83 -4.70
N SER A 135 5.71 -14.55 -5.69
CA SER A 135 6.51 -15.42 -6.56
C SER A 135 7.58 -14.68 -7.37
N LEU A 136 7.33 -13.41 -7.71
CA LEU A 136 8.22 -12.58 -8.51
C LEU A 136 9.33 -11.91 -7.70
N PHE A 137 9.04 -11.54 -6.45
CA PHE A 137 9.86 -10.57 -5.70
C PHE A 137 10.37 -11.07 -4.34
N LYS A 138 9.94 -12.24 -3.86
CA LYS A 138 10.37 -12.77 -2.55
C LYS A 138 11.89 -12.90 -2.39
N ASP A 139 12.63 -13.07 -3.50
CA ASP A 139 14.08 -13.25 -3.49
C ASP A 139 14.85 -11.94 -3.79
N THR A 140 14.13 -10.82 -3.94
CA THR A 140 14.71 -9.48 -4.18
C THR A 140 14.05 -8.38 -3.32
N PRO A 141 13.82 -8.58 -2.01
CA PRO A 141 13.06 -7.65 -1.18
C PRO A 141 13.74 -6.28 -1.01
N GLU A 142 15.07 -6.22 -1.15
CA GLU A 142 15.85 -4.98 -1.07
C GLU A 142 15.71 -4.08 -2.30
N THR A 143 15.27 -4.64 -3.45
CA THR A 143 15.05 -3.85 -4.68
C THR A 143 13.58 -3.65 -5.02
N ASP A 144 12.71 -4.54 -4.55
CA ASP A 144 11.29 -4.57 -4.87
C ASP A 144 10.47 -5.09 -3.68
N PRO A 145 10.36 -4.31 -2.58
CA PRO A 145 9.66 -4.74 -1.38
C PRO A 145 8.15 -4.85 -1.61
N LEU A 146 7.53 -5.77 -0.87
CA LEU A 146 6.09 -5.91 -0.79
C LEU A 146 5.57 -5.27 0.50
N TYR A 147 4.52 -4.47 0.37
CA TYR A 147 3.86 -3.73 1.44
C TYR A 147 2.35 -3.94 1.41
N PHE A 148 1.65 -3.41 2.40
CA PHE A 148 0.21 -3.66 2.55
C PHE A 148 -0.65 -2.60 1.85
N HIS A 149 -1.62 -3.06 1.07
CA HIS A 149 -2.72 -2.25 0.53
C HIS A 149 -4.06 -2.92 0.82
N HIS A 150 -5.09 -2.12 1.07
CA HIS A 150 -6.42 -2.69 1.31
C HIS A 150 -7.55 -1.73 0.95
N HIS A 151 -8.50 -2.27 0.19
CA HIS A 151 -9.83 -1.70 -0.02
C HIS A 151 -10.85 -2.40 0.86
N ALA A 152 -11.65 -1.61 1.58
CA ALA A 152 -12.76 -2.11 2.38
C ALA A 152 -13.90 -2.62 1.50
N ARG A 153 -14.63 -3.63 1.99
CA ARG A 153 -15.81 -4.14 1.28
C ARG A 153 -17.00 -3.17 1.41
N PRO A 154 -17.60 -2.70 0.30
CA PRO A 154 -18.80 -1.88 0.33
C PRO A 154 -20.04 -2.74 0.59
N PHE A 155 -21.12 -2.14 1.11
CA PHE A 155 -22.39 -2.83 1.36
C PHE A 155 -23.06 -3.36 0.09
N SER A 156 -22.78 -2.76 -1.07
CA SER A 156 -23.24 -3.27 -2.36
C SER A 156 -22.61 -4.63 -2.73
N GLY A 157 -21.49 -4.98 -2.10
CA GLY A 157 -20.70 -6.17 -2.44
C GLY A 157 -19.88 -6.04 -3.73
N ALA A 158 -19.93 -4.89 -4.42
CA ALA A 158 -19.25 -4.69 -5.69
C ALA A 158 -17.76 -4.35 -5.51
N SER A 159 -16.86 -5.16 -6.08
CA SER A 159 -15.40 -5.06 -5.90
C SER A 159 -14.76 -3.74 -6.34
N HIS A 160 -15.46 -2.95 -7.14
CA HIS A 160 -14.94 -1.70 -7.70
C HIS A 160 -15.45 -0.45 -6.99
N GLN A 161 -16.25 -0.63 -5.93
CA GLN A 161 -16.82 0.48 -5.19
C GLN A 161 -16.04 0.69 -3.88
N PRO A 162 -15.68 1.95 -3.57
CA PRO A 162 -14.99 2.31 -2.33
C PRO A 162 -15.89 2.20 -1.08
N CYS A 163 -15.28 2.07 0.11
CA CYS A 163 -15.97 2.05 1.41
C CYS A 163 -15.05 2.57 2.53
N HIS A 164 -15.61 3.23 3.55
CA HIS A 164 -14.88 3.99 4.59
C HIS A 164 -14.63 3.23 5.90
N ASN A 165 -14.85 1.92 5.96
CA ASN A 165 -14.82 1.21 7.24
C ASN A 165 -14.30 -0.21 7.06
N TRP A 166 -13.15 -0.51 7.67
CA TRP A 166 -12.51 -1.82 7.65
C TRP A 166 -13.16 -2.80 8.63
N SER A 167 -13.86 -2.27 9.64
CA SER A 167 -14.51 -3.03 10.70
C SER A 167 -15.80 -3.74 10.25
N ASN A 168 -16.49 -3.21 9.22
CA ASN A 168 -17.73 -3.80 8.70
C ASN A 168 -17.51 -5.23 8.17
N VAL A 169 -16.40 -5.42 7.45
CA VAL A 169 -15.95 -6.73 6.98
C VAL A 169 -14.43 -6.75 7.10
N PRO A 170 -13.88 -7.37 8.15
CA PRO A 170 -12.46 -7.29 8.49
C PRO A 170 -11.57 -8.19 7.62
N ASP A 171 -11.76 -8.15 6.29
CA ASP A 171 -10.99 -8.94 5.34
C ASP A 171 -9.48 -8.63 5.41
N HIS A 172 -9.11 -7.41 5.83
CA HIS A 172 -7.71 -7.02 6.05
C HIS A 172 -7.02 -7.91 7.09
N ILE A 173 -7.73 -8.32 8.15
CA ILE A 173 -7.22 -9.23 9.18
C ILE A 173 -6.92 -10.60 8.56
N THR A 174 -7.87 -11.15 7.80
CA THR A 174 -7.68 -12.44 7.14
C THR A 174 -6.55 -12.41 6.12
N LYS A 175 -6.43 -11.33 5.33
CA LYS A 175 -5.35 -11.15 4.34
C LYS A 175 -3.97 -11.07 5.00
N LEU A 176 -3.81 -10.22 6.02
CA LEU A 176 -2.53 -10.11 6.76
C LEU A 176 -2.15 -11.44 7.42
N SER A 177 -3.12 -12.10 8.08
CA SER A 177 -2.89 -13.40 8.70
C SER A 177 -2.53 -14.48 7.69
N ALA A 178 -3.16 -14.50 6.50
CA ALA A 178 -2.84 -15.46 5.46
C ALA A 178 -1.44 -15.21 4.87
N ASN A 179 -1.09 -13.95 4.60
CA ASN A 179 0.25 -13.58 4.13
C ASN A 179 1.33 -14.03 5.11
N LEU A 180 1.08 -13.83 6.41
CA LEU A 180 1.98 -14.27 7.46
C LEU A 180 2.03 -15.80 7.58
N LEU A 181 0.88 -16.46 7.68
CA LEU A 181 0.81 -17.89 7.93
C LEU A 181 1.29 -18.73 6.75
N GLU A 182 1.12 -18.28 5.51
CA GLU A 182 1.55 -19.02 4.32
C GLU A 182 2.96 -18.66 3.87
N TYR A 183 3.35 -17.37 3.95
CA TYR A 183 4.59 -16.86 3.35
C TYR A 183 5.62 -16.36 4.36
N GLY A 184 5.26 -16.24 5.65
CA GLY A 184 6.15 -15.63 6.64
C GLY A 184 6.40 -14.14 6.37
N HIS A 185 5.48 -13.48 5.66
CA HIS A 185 5.63 -12.09 5.28
C HIS A 185 4.89 -11.15 6.24
N TRP A 186 5.59 -10.10 6.71
CA TRP A 186 5.01 -9.02 7.48
C TRP A 186 5.40 -7.67 6.88
N PRO A 187 4.44 -6.77 6.56
CA PRO A 187 4.73 -5.47 5.98
C PRO A 187 4.99 -4.39 7.04
N ALA A 188 6.02 -3.57 6.84
CA ALA A 188 6.35 -2.43 7.73
C ALA A 188 5.75 -1.08 7.26
N CYS A 189 5.25 -1.02 6.03
CA CYS A 189 4.63 0.18 5.47
C CYS A 189 3.26 -0.18 4.90
N VAL A 190 2.36 0.80 4.92
CA VAL A 190 1.01 0.68 4.37
C VAL A 190 0.71 1.83 3.42
N ARG A 191 -0.16 1.56 2.44
CA ARG A 191 -0.87 2.59 1.70
C ARG A 191 -2.33 2.20 1.58
N THR A 192 -3.21 3.13 1.92
CA THR A 192 -4.67 2.95 1.81
C THR A 192 -5.23 4.05 0.91
N PRO A 193 -6.13 3.71 -0.03
CA PRO A 193 -6.74 4.71 -0.90
C PRO A 193 -7.85 5.48 -0.18
N ILE A 194 -8.30 4.94 0.97
CA ILE A 194 -9.35 5.49 1.81
C ILE A 194 -8.86 5.47 3.25
N MET A 195 -8.87 6.64 3.89
CA MET A 195 -8.60 6.82 5.31
C MET A 195 -9.89 7.22 6.04
N ALA A 196 -10.08 6.62 7.22
CA ALA A 196 -11.18 6.88 8.13
C ALA A 196 -10.71 6.64 9.58
N PRO A 197 -11.46 7.08 10.61
CA PRO A 197 -11.03 6.92 11.99
C PRO A 197 -10.74 5.47 12.43
N ASP A 198 -11.52 4.47 12.02
CA ASP A 198 -11.25 3.07 12.39
C ASP A 198 -9.99 2.53 11.71
N ILE A 199 -9.81 2.86 10.42
CA ILE A 199 -8.61 2.54 9.64
C ILE A 199 -7.39 3.18 10.30
N HIS A 200 -7.48 4.47 10.63
CA HIS A 200 -6.40 5.21 11.28
C HIS A 200 -5.91 4.51 12.56
N LEU A 201 -6.84 4.14 13.46
CA LEU A 201 -6.52 3.51 14.73
C LEU A 201 -5.99 2.08 14.55
N PHE A 202 -6.53 1.34 13.57
CA PHE A 202 -5.98 0.03 13.22
C PHE A 202 -4.53 0.15 12.75
N LEU A 203 -4.26 1.07 11.83
CA LEU A 203 -2.92 1.22 11.27
C LEU A 203 -1.91 1.73 12.30
N GLU A 204 -2.32 2.61 13.22
CA GLU A 204 -1.48 3.04 14.35
C GLU A 204 -0.93 1.85 15.15
N GLN A 205 -1.77 0.84 15.39
CA GLN A 205 -1.38 -0.33 16.18
C GLN A 205 -0.35 -1.22 15.48
N TRP A 206 -0.37 -1.29 14.14
CA TRP A 206 0.32 -2.36 13.40
C TRP A 206 1.43 -1.91 12.45
N PHE A 207 1.44 -0.64 12.04
CA PHE A 207 2.38 -0.15 11.02
C PHE A 207 3.13 1.11 11.51
N PRO A 208 4.48 1.11 11.49
CA PRO A 208 5.26 2.30 11.80
C PRO A 208 5.14 3.39 10.71
N PHE A 209 4.94 2.98 9.46
CA PHE A 209 5.02 3.88 8.29
C PHE A 209 3.76 3.82 7.43
N ASP A 210 3.31 4.99 6.97
CA ASP A 210 2.08 5.17 6.20
C ASP A 210 2.28 6.18 5.05
N LEU A 211 1.99 5.77 3.81
CA LEU A 211 2.02 6.63 2.60
C LEU A 211 0.62 6.92 2.05
N SER A 212 -0.42 6.81 2.88
CA SER A 212 -1.83 7.03 2.47
C SER A 212 -2.18 8.50 2.29
N ASN A 213 -1.40 9.45 2.80
CA ASN A 213 -1.72 10.87 2.71
C ASN A 213 -1.65 11.37 1.26
N THR A 214 -2.81 11.60 0.64
CA THR A 214 -2.91 12.14 -0.73
C THR A 214 -3.34 13.60 -0.73
N ALA A 215 -2.97 14.40 0.28
CA ALA A 215 -3.30 15.83 0.34
C ALA A 215 -2.79 16.54 -0.93
N VAL A 216 -3.69 16.91 -1.82
CA VAL A 216 -3.43 17.63 -3.08
C VAL A 216 -4.61 18.56 -3.33
N ASP A 217 -4.40 19.63 -4.10
CA ASP A 217 -5.54 20.30 -4.72
C ASP A 217 -6.13 19.36 -5.78
N THR A 218 -7.42 19.05 -5.65
CA THR A 218 -8.13 18.18 -6.58
C THR A 218 -8.71 18.95 -7.77
N ASN A 219 -8.54 20.28 -7.83
CA ASN A 219 -9.04 21.15 -8.89
C ASN A 219 -10.54 20.95 -9.18
N GLY A 220 -11.34 20.71 -8.14
CA GLY A 220 -12.80 20.58 -8.25
C GLY A 220 -13.30 19.31 -8.95
N GLN A 221 -12.50 18.24 -9.02
CA GLN A 221 -12.90 16.97 -9.64
C GLN A 221 -14.17 16.37 -8.99
N PRO A 222 -15.30 16.23 -9.71
CA PRO A 222 -16.62 16.07 -9.10
C PRO A 222 -16.77 14.90 -8.12
N ASP A 223 -16.17 13.75 -8.41
CA ASP A 223 -16.33 12.53 -7.60
C ASP A 223 -15.34 12.36 -6.47
N VAL A 224 -14.31 13.18 -6.42
CA VAL A 224 -13.42 13.29 -5.25
C VAL A 224 -13.65 14.58 -4.49
N SER A 225 -14.39 15.52 -5.09
CA SER A 225 -14.85 16.75 -4.45
C SER A 225 -15.67 16.46 -3.19
N ASN A 226 -15.72 17.45 -2.30
CA ASN A 226 -16.40 17.35 -1.00
C ASN A 226 -15.94 16.16 -0.15
N ARG A 227 -14.68 15.73 -0.34
CA ARG A 227 -14.03 14.70 0.49
C ARG A 227 -14.77 13.36 0.44
N ARG A 228 -15.41 13.06 -0.70
CA ARG A 228 -16.34 11.91 -0.86
C ARG A 228 -15.73 10.56 -0.48
N TRP A 229 -14.45 10.36 -0.77
CA TRP A 229 -13.76 9.08 -0.51
C TRP A 229 -12.77 9.16 0.63
N THR A 230 -12.12 10.30 0.81
CA THR A 230 -11.22 10.53 1.94
C THR A 230 -11.00 12.02 2.09
N ASP A 231 -10.92 12.44 3.35
CA ASP A 231 -10.59 13.79 3.73
C ASP A 231 -9.10 13.87 4.11
N TRP A 232 -8.29 14.50 3.28
CA TRP A 232 -6.92 14.88 3.64
C TRP A 232 -6.77 16.40 3.84
N GLU A 233 -7.89 17.12 3.94
CA GLU A 233 -7.84 18.57 4.10
C GLU A 233 -7.27 18.94 5.47
N GLY A 234 -6.22 19.77 5.46
CA GLY A 234 -5.46 20.15 6.64
C GLY A 234 -4.32 19.20 6.99
N ALA A 235 -4.15 18.09 6.26
CA ALA A 235 -2.94 17.29 6.36
C ALA A 235 -1.75 17.99 5.72
N PRO A 236 -0.52 17.76 6.22
CA PRO A 236 0.68 18.25 5.58
C PRO A 236 0.73 17.91 4.08
N SER A 237 0.83 18.95 3.26
CA SER A 237 0.90 18.87 1.80
C SER A 237 2.24 19.37 1.26
N ASP A 238 3.21 19.65 2.14
CA ASP A 238 4.48 20.30 1.86
C ASP A 238 5.67 19.33 1.93
N TRP A 239 5.40 18.03 1.83
CA TRP A 239 6.35 16.91 2.00
C TRP A 239 6.88 16.69 3.41
N SER A 240 6.41 17.45 4.41
CA SER A 240 6.76 17.16 5.79
C SER A 240 6.13 15.84 6.27
N LEU A 241 6.92 15.06 7.00
CA LEU A 241 6.43 13.91 7.74
C LEU A 241 5.78 14.37 9.04
N TYR A 242 4.76 13.64 9.48
CA TYR A 242 4.11 13.91 10.77
C TYR A 242 3.61 12.63 11.42
N THR A 243 3.45 12.68 12.73
CA THR A 243 2.68 11.67 13.47
C THR A 243 1.26 12.19 13.70
N PRO A 244 0.21 11.37 13.53
CA PRO A 244 -1.17 11.82 13.57
C PRO A 244 -1.68 12.10 14.99
N ALA A 245 -2.76 12.86 15.10
CA ALA A 245 -3.55 13.00 16.31
C ALA A 245 -4.60 11.89 16.41
N LEU A 246 -4.83 11.40 17.63
CA LEU A 246 -5.75 10.28 17.93
C LEU A 246 -7.14 10.40 17.30
N HIS A 247 -7.69 11.61 17.26
CA HIS A 247 -9.05 11.86 16.78
C HIS A 247 -9.11 12.58 15.43
N ASP A 248 -7.96 12.88 14.82
CA ASP A 248 -7.88 13.51 13.51
C ASP A 248 -6.55 13.13 12.85
N TYR A 249 -6.59 12.09 12.01
CA TYR A 249 -5.41 11.56 11.32
C TYR A 249 -4.74 12.58 10.40
N ARG A 250 -5.43 13.69 10.08
CA ARG A 250 -4.91 14.75 9.21
C ARG A 250 -4.02 15.73 9.99
N ARG A 251 -4.08 15.75 11.32
CA ARG A 251 -3.35 16.74 12.12
C ARG A 251 -2.15 16.10 12.80
N PRO A 252 -1.02 16.82 12.90
CA PRO A 252 0.07 16.44 13.79
C PRO A 252 -0.43 16.18 15.22
N GLY A 253 0.09 15.15 15.87
CA GLY A 253 -0.30 14.74 17.22
C GLY A 253 0.76 13.88 17.90
N ASN A 254 0.33 13.06 18.86
CA ASN A 254 1.21 12.33 19.78
C ASN A 254 1.15 10.80 19.60
N LEU A 255 0.58 10.34 18.49
CA LEU A 255 0.67 8.92 18.13
C LEU A 255 2.06 8.57 17.61
N GLY A 256 2.34 7.28 17.44
CA GLY A 256 3.62 6.79 16.99
C GLY A 256 3.77 6.83 15.47
N ARG A 257 2.76 6.39 14.71
CA ARG A 257 2.89 6.11 13.27
C ARG A 257 3.31 7.35 12.50
N THR A 258 4.29 7.23 11.62
CA THR A 258 4.71 8.34 10.75
C THR A 258 3.98 8.28 9.42
N ILE A 259 3.34 9.39 9.06
CA ILE A 259 2.61 9.56 7.80
C ILE A 259 3.43 10.44 6.86
N GLY A 260 3.65 9.93 5.65
CA GLY A 260 4.23 10.66 4.51
C GLY A 260 3.21 10.89 3.41
N ARG A 261 3.39 11.97 2.65
CA ARG A 261 2.53 12.33 1.52
C ARG A 261 2.87 11.50 0.28
N SER A 262 1.86 11.00 -0.43
CA SER A 262 1.98 10.30 -1.73
C SER A 262 0.98 10.86 -2.75
N VAL A 263 1.48 11.37 -3.88
CA VAL A 263 0.66 11.95 -4.96
C VAL A 263 0.55 11.00 -6.16
N GLN A 264 -0.37 11.21 -7.10
CA GLN A 264 -0.57 10.29 -8.23
C GLN A 264 0.48 10.48 -9.34
N MET A 265 0.61 9.49 -10.22
CA MET A 265 1.29 9.62 -11.52
C MET A 265 0.44 8.99 -12.61
N GLY A 266 0.20 9.73 -13.70
CA GLY A 266 -0.57 9.23 -14.84
C GLY A 266 -2.07 9.04 -14.56
N SER A 267 -2.61 9.69 -13.53
CA SER A 267 -4.03 9.72 -13.22
C SER A 267 -4.70 10.96 -13.80
N ARG A 268 -6.02 11.07 -13.61
CA ARG A 268 -6.84 12.21 -14.05
C ARG A 268 -6.76 13.43 -13.12
N TYR A 269 -6.26 13.27 -11.89
CA TYR A 269 -6.11 14.37 -10.93
C TYR A 269 -4.98 14.10 -9.93
N GLY A 270 -4.58 15.13 -9.18
CA GLY A 270 -3.67 14.99 -8.04
C GLY A 270 -2.32 14.38 -8.39
N ASN A 271 -1.86 14.59 -9.63
CA ASN A 271 -0.60 14.05 -10.10
C ASN A 271 0.58 14.87 -9.57
N LEU A 272 1.74 14.23 -9.47
CA LEU A 272 3.01 14.90 -9.19
C LEU A 272 3.26 16.02 -10.21
N GLU A 273 3.49 17.23 -9.72
CA GLU A 273 3.80 18.38 -10.56
C GLU A 273 5.22 18.93 -10.31
N ARG A 274 5.75 19.65 -11.30
CA ARG A 274 7.10 20.24 -11.23
C ARG A 274 7.28 21.11 -10.00
N HIS A 275 6.28 21.92 -9.67
CA HIS A 275 6.35 22.86 -8.55
C HIS A 275 6.49 22.11 -7.20
N GLU A 276 5.87 20.93 -7.07
CA GLU A 276 5.96 20.12 -5.86
C GLU A 276 7.35 19.50 -5.71
N LEU A 277 7.96 19.04 -6.81
CA LEU A 277 9.35 18.57 -6.82
C LEU A 277 10.31 19.69 -6.48
N VAL A 278 10.16 20.86 -7.10
CA VAL A 278 11.00 22.04 -6.78
C VAL A 278 10.92 22.36 -5.30
N ALA A 279 9.72 22.38 -4.70
CA ALA A 279 9.56 22.61 -3.27
C ALA A 279 10.29 21.56 -2.40
N ALA A 280 10.24 20.28 -2.78
CA ALA A 280 10.98 19.23 -2.07
C ALA A 280 12.50 19.44 -2.14
N PHE A 281 13.03 19.76 -3.33
CA PHE A 281 14.46 20.02 -3.51
C PHE A 281 14.91 21.32 -2.82
N GLU A 282 14.07 22.35 -2.74
CA GLU A 282 14.38 23.57 -1.98
C GLU A 282 14.49 23.30 -0.47
N ARG A 283 13.58 22.49 0.09
CA ARG A 283 13.68 22.02 1.48
C ARG A 283 14.98 21.25 1.71
N ALA A 284 15.32 20.34 0.80
CA ALA A 284 16.54 19.56 0.90
C ALA A 284 17.81 20.43 0.80
N ARG A 285 17.82 21.43 -0.09
CA ARG A 285 18.90 22.41 -0.18
C ARG A 285 19.07 23.20 1.12
N ASN A 286 18.00 23.42 1.85
CA ASN A 286 18.01 24.07 3.17
C ASN A 286 18.41 23.14 4.33
N GLY A 287 18.78 21.88 4.03
CA GLY A 287 19.35 20.93 4.99
C GLY A 287 18.38 19.83 5.45
N GLU A 288 17.17 19.74 4.89
CA GLU A 288 16.19 18.70 5.27
C GLU A 288 16.39 17.39 4.49
N HIS A 289 16.04 16.26 5.12
CA HIS A 289 15.91 14.99 4.42
C HIS A 289 14.44 14.77 4.06
N VAL A 290 14.11 14.81 2.77
CA VAL A 290 12.74 14.90 2.27
C VAL A 290 12.34 13.59 1.61
N LEU A 291 11.22 13.02 2.04
CA LEU A 291 10.57 11.90 1.37
C LEU A 291 9.56 12.44 0.35
N VAL A 292 9.77 12.13 -0.93
CA VAL A 292 8.80 12.37 -2.00
C VAL A 292 8.24 11.04 -2.45
N SER A 293 6.96 10.80 -2.22
CA SER A 293 6.29 9.59 -2.72
C SER A 293 5.31 9.95 -3.82
N ALA A 294 5.27 9.09 -4.84
CA ALA A 294 4.24 9.13 -5.86
C ALA A 294 3.78 7.71 -6.20
N HIS A 295 2.52 7.56 -6.61
CA HIS A 295 1.91 6.25 -6.82
C HIS A 295 1.24 6.11 -8.19
N THR A 296 1.30 4.89 -8.69
CA THR A 296 0.56 4.38 -9.86
C THR A 296 -0.10 3.06 -9.50
N HIS A 297 -0.71 2.38 -10.48
CA HIS A 297 -1.23 1.02 -10.31
C HIS A 297 -0.52 0.03 -11.24
N ASP A 298 -0.51 -1.23 -10.86
CA ASP A 298 0.08 -2.34 -11.64
C ASP A 298 -0.56 -2.54 -13.03
N HIS A 299 -1.87 -2.31 -13.13
CA HIS A 299 -2.62 -2.33 -14.37
C HIS A 299 -2.46 -1.04 -15.20
N SER A 300 -1.72 -0.03 -14.71
CA SER A 300 -1.41 1.18 -15.48
C SER A 300 -0.07 1.04 -16.22
N PRO A 301 0.02 1.39 -17.51
CA PRO A 301 1.25 1.21 -18.27
C PRO A 301 2.42 2.04 -17.76
N CYS A 302 3.54 1.37 -17.49
CA CYS A 302 4.81 1.97 -17.07
C CYS A 302 5.26 3.10 -18.02
N ARG A 303 5.03 2.95 -19.33
CA ARG A 303 5.39 3.97 -20.34
C ARG A 303 4.83 5.38 -20.06
N LYS A 304 3.73 5.50 -19.31
CA LYS A 304 3.18 6.81 -18.93
C LYS A 304 4.06 7.59 -17.95
N LEU A 305 4.89 6.87 -17.19
CA LEU A 305 5.70 7.43 -16.14
C LEU A 305 6.94 8.17 -16.69
N SER A 306 7.35 7.91 -17.93
CA SER A 306 8.55 8.52 -18.53
C SER A 306 8.55 10.05 -18.48
N SER A 307 7.42 10.70 -18.71
CA SER A 307 7.33 12.18 -18.62
C SER A 307 7.62 12.71 -17.20
N TYR A 308 7.25 11.95 -16.17
CA TYR A 308 7.57 12.30 -14.78
C TYR A 308 9.04 12.05 -14.46
N TYR A 309 9.66 11.03 -15.07
CA TYR A 309 11.10 10.78 -14.93
C TYR A 309 11.92 11.90 -15.54
N ASP A 310 11.54 12.39 -16.73
CA ASP A 310 12.15 13.57 -17.35
C ASP A 310 12.01 14.80 -16.46
N MET A 311 10.84 14.99 -15.84
CA MET A 311 10.60 16.06 -14.88
C MET A 311 11.49 15.94 -13.63
N ILE A 312 11.63 14.75 -13.05
CA ILE A 312 12.51 14.49 -11.90
C ILE A 312 13.96 14.83 -12.27
N ASN A 313 14.45 14.33 -13.40
CA ASN A 313 15.82 14.60 -13.88
C ASN A 313 16.05 16.10 -14.13
N THR A 314 15.08 16.78 -14.74
CA THR A 314 15.15 18.22 -15.02
C THR A 314 15.22 19.02 -13.73
N VAL A 315 14.35 18.75 -12.76
CA VAL A 315 14.38 19.45 -11.47
C VAL A 315 15.68 19.14 -10.74
N ARG A 316 16.11 17.88 -10.66
CA ARG A 316 17.38 17.52 -10.01
C ARG A 316 18.58 18.27 -10.60
N ALA A 317 18.62 18.47 -11.92
CA ALA A 317 19.70 19.23 -12.56
C ALA A 317 19.76 20.70 -12.09
N ASP A 318 18.64 21.28 -11.66
CA ASP A 318 18.57 22.63 -11.08
C ASP A 318 19.09 22.68 -9.62
N PHE A 319 19.32 21.53 -8.96
CA PHE A 319 19.76 21.40 -7.57
C PHE A 319 20.96 20.45 -7.42
N PRO A 320 22.12 20.77 -8.01
CA PRO A 320 23.29 19.88 -8.04
C PRO A 320 23.94 19.65 -6.66
N ASP A 321 23.56 20.43 -5.64
CA ASP A 321 24.05 20.34 -4.26
C ASP A 321 23.18 19.44 -3.36
N VAL A 322 22.01 19.01 -3.84
CA VAL A 322 21.10 18.12 -3.12
C VAL A 322 21.34 16.67 -3.54
N THR A 323 21.53 15.78 -2.57
CA THR A 323 21.64 14.35 -2.85
C THR A 323 20.26 13.74 -3.12
N TYR A 324 20.14 12.95 -4.18
CA TYR A 324 18.93 12.24 -4.57
C TYR A 324 19.10 10.73 -4.43
N HIS A 325 18.08 10.06 -3.90
CA HIS A 325 18.01 8.62 -3.68
C HIS A 325 16.73 8.03 -4.29
N ASN A 326 16.85 6.92 -5.00
CA ASN A 326 15.72 6.01 -5.23
C ASN A 326 15.66 5.04 -4.05
N ALA A 327 14.51 4.92 -3.38
CA ALA A 327 14.44 4.25 -2.09
C ALA A 327 13.25 3.30 -1.97
N THR A 328 13.43 2.28 -1.13
CA THR A 328 12.28 1.56 -0.55
C THR A 328 11.53 2.51 0.39
N ALA A 329 10.26 2.25 0.67
CA ALA A 329 9.48 3.10 1.57
C ALA A 329 10.15 3.16 2.96
N THR A 330 10.60 2.01 3.49
CA THR A 330 11.32 1.93 4.77
C THR A 330 12.64 2.71 4.76
N ASP A 331 13.47 2.59 3.72
CA ASP A 331 14.72 3.37 3.58
C ASP A 331 14.44 4.88 3.51
N ALA A 332 13.41 5.28 2.75
CA ALA A 332 13.04 6.69 2.63
C ALA A 332 12.57 7.29 3.96
N PHE A 333 11.71 6.59 4.72
CA PHE A 333 11.30 7.04 6.06
C PHE A 333 12.50 7.13 7.00
N ARG A 334 13.40 6.14 6.97
CA ARG A 334 14.61 6.14 7.79
C ARG A 334 15.49 7.35 7.53
N ARG A 335 15.76 7.64 6.26
CA ARG A 335 16.56 8.79 5.84
C ARG A 335 15.90 10.11 6.23
N ALA A 336 14.61 10.27 5.92
CA ALA A 336 13.87 11.49 6.23
C ALA A 336 13.77 11.78 7.74
N LEU A 337 13.65 10.73 8.57
CA LEU A 337 13.62 10.84 10.03
C LEU A 337 15.02 10.88 10.67
N GLY A 338 16.09 10.68 9.89
CA GLY A 338 17.46 10.57 10.42
C GLY A 338 17.67 9.39 11.36
N ILE A 339 16.89 8.32 11.21
CA ILE A 339 16.98 7.11 12.03
C ILE A 339 17.79 6.03 11.28
N PRO A 340 18.86 5.50 11.89
CA PRO A 340 19.66 4.48 11.23
C PRO A 340 18.92 3.14 11.20
N ASP A 341 19.24 2.34 10.19
CA ASP A 341 18.89 0.92 10.21
C ASP A 341 19.53 0.22 11.42
N LYS A 342 18.82 -0.76 11.96
CA LYS A 342 19.21 -1.53 13.13
C LYS A 342 18.96 -3.00 12.88
N LYS A 343 19.57 -3.85 13.69
CA LYS A 343 19.24 -5.29 13.68
C LYS A 343 17.75 -5.47 13.97
N ALA A 344 17.05 -6.19 13.09
CA ALA A 344 15.66 -6.56 13.29
C ALA A 344 15.45 -7.33 14.61
N PRO A 345 14.29 -7.16 15.27
CA PRO A 345 13.93 -8.02 16.40
C PRO A 345 13.90 -9.49 15.98
N THR A 346 14.15 -10.37 16.93
CA THR A 346 13.95 -11.82 16.78
C THR A 346 12.91 -12.29 17.78
N PHE A 347 12.11 -13.27 17.37
CA PHE A 347 11.08 -13.87 18.20
C PHE A 347 11.45 -15.30 18.58
N THR A 348 11.26 -15.62 19.85
CA THR A 348 11.38 -16.98 20.39
C THR A 348 10.00 -17.44 20.84
N LEU A 349 9.56 -18.59 20.34
CA LEU A 349 8.31 -19.23 20.76
C LEU A 349 8.58 -20.30 21.80
N SER A 350 7.69 -20.40 22.79
CA SER A 350 7.66 -21.47 23.77
C SER A 350 6.21 -21.87 24.06
N GLN A 351 6.03 -23.07 24.60
CA GLN A 351 4.72 -23.61 24.92
C GLN A 351 4.72 -24.27 26.30
N ASP A 352 3.67 -24.01 27.08
CA ASP A 352 3.35 -24.73 28.32
C ASP A 352 1.86 -25.11 28.32
N GLY A 353 1.57 -26.41 28.16
CA GLY A 353 0.19 -26.87 27.92
C GLY A 353 -0.45 -26.19 26.71
N ALA A 354 -1.59 -25.53 26.91
CA ALA A 354 -2.29 -24.75 25.87
C ALA A 354 -1.72 -23.33 25.67
N ALA A 355 -0.83 -22.86 26.54
CA ALA A 355 -0.27 -21.52 26.44
C ALA A 355 0.88 -21.48 25.43
N VAL A 356 0.74 -20.64 24.41
CA VAL A 356 1.81 -20.28 23.47
C VAL A 356 2.34 -18.91 23.83
N THR A 357 3.64 -18.81 24.10
CA THR A 357 4.31 -17.57 24.49
C THR A 357 5.32 -17.15 23.42
N CYS A 358 5.26 -15.89 23.03
CA CYS A 358 6.23 -15.25 22.14
C CYS A 358 7.04 -14.22 22.93
N ARG A 359 8.37 -14.30 22.84
CA ARG A 359 9.30 -13.34 23.43
C ARG A 359 10.14 -12.66 22.35
N SER A 360 10.28 -11.34 22.43
CA SER A 360 11.20 -10.57 21.58
C SER A 360 12.52 -10.24 22.31
N ASP A 361 13.62 -10.19 21.55
CA ASP A 361 14.91 -9.70 22.05
C ASP A 361 15.05 -8.16 21.99
N ALA A 362 14.14 -7.46 21.30
CA ALA A 362 14.12 -6.00 21.14
C ALA A 362 12.69 -5.44 21.28
N PRO A 363 12.51 -4.13 21.48
CA PRO A 363 11.19 -3.51 21.42
C PRO A 363 10.56 -3.67 20.03
N ILE A 364 9.24 -3.85 20.00
CA ILE A 364 8.46 -3.89 18.77
C ILE A 364 7.59 -2.64 18.62
N TRP A 365 7.01 -2.46 17.44
CA TRP A 365 5.94 -1.52 17.16
C TRP A 365 4.64 -1.97 17.81
N GLY A 366 3.89 -1.01 18.35
CA GLY A 366 2.61 -1.27 18.98
C GLY A 366 2.73 -1.96 20.35
N ALA A 367 1.59 -2.30 20.94
CA ALA A 367 1.52 -2.89 22.27
C ALA A 367 1.80 -4.40 22.30
N GLN A 368 1.62 -5.07 21.15
CA GLN A 368 1.72 -6.52 21.02
C GLN A 368 2.07 -6.92 19.58
N PRO A 369 2.65 -8.10 19.36
CA PRO A 369 2.78 -8.68 18.04
C PRO A 369 1.42 -9.10 17.49
N TRP A 370 1.32 -9.15 16.17
CA TRP A 370 0.22 -9.77 15.46
C TRP A 370 0.25 -11.28 15.70
N PHE A 371 -0.70 -11.79 16.49
CA PHE A 371 -0.88 -13.21 16.71
C PHE A 371 -2.00 -13.76 15.84
N CYS A 372 -1.69 -14.75 15.00
CA CYS A 372 -2.69 -15.43 14.19
C CYS A 372 -2.40 -16.93 14.09
N PHE A 373 -3.42 -17.70 13.75
CA PHE A 373 -3.30 -19.13 13.54
C PHE A 373 -4.19 -19.63 12.41
N LYS A 374 -3.71 -20.69 11.75
CA LYS A 374 -4.44 -21.44 10.74
C LYS A 374 -5.03 -22.68 11.39
N THR A 375 -6.31 -22.90 11.21
CA THR A 375 -7.01 -24.09 11.69
C THR A 375 -6.85 -25.25 10.71
N ARG A 376 -7.02 -26.49 11.18
CA ARG A 376 -6.97 -27.69 10.31
C ARG A 376 -8.07 -27.74 9.24
N ASP A 377 -9.16 -26.99 9.42
CA ASP A 377 -10.22 -26.82 8.42
C ASP A 377 -9.97 -25.65 7.46
N GLY A 378 -8.79 -25.00 7.53
CA GLY A 378 -8.34 -24.02 6.54
C GLY A 378 -8.77 -22.57 6.80
N ARG A 379 -9.26 -22.25 8.01
CA ARG A 379 -9.56 -20.86 8.39
C ARG A 379 -8.31 -20.16 8.93
N TYR A 380 -8.23 -18.86 8.67
CA TYR A 380 -7.21 -17.97 9.21
C TYR A 380 -7.86 -17.10 10.29
N LEU A 381 -7.40 -17.24 11.52
CA LEU A 381 -7.93 -16.54 12.69
C LEU A 381 -6.84 -15.69 13.32
N TRP A 382 -7.24 -14.57 13.90
CA TRP A 382 -6.37 -13.61 14.57
C TRP A 382 -7.02 -13.25 15.91
N ASP A 383 -6.19 -13.03 16.93
CA ASP A 383 -6.66 -12.56 18.21
C ASP A 383 -5.56 -11.77 18.96
N ASN A 384 -5.96 -11.12 20.05
CA ASN A 384 -5.06 -10.40 20.94
C ASN A 384 -4.40 -11.33 21.95
N THR A 385 -3.24 -10.92 22.42
CA THR A 385 -2.45 -11.64 23.41
C THR A 385 -2.51 -10.98 24.79
N ASP A 386 -2.30 -11.79 25.82
CA ASP A 386 -1.93 -11.29 27.14
C ASP A 386 -0.54 -10.64 27.05
N MET A 387 -0.43 -9.37 27.45
CA MET A 387 0.87 -8.69 27.63
C MET A 387 1.43 -9.06 29.01
N LEU A 388 2.44 -9.93 29.05
CA LEU A 388 3.09 -10.33 30.30
C LEU A 388 4.13 -9.31 30.75
N ASP A 389 4.87 -8.75 29.78
CA ASP A 389 5.77 -7.60 29.93
C ASP A 389 5.90 -6.85 28.59
N ASP A 390 6.86 -5.92 28.47
CA ASP A 390 7.08 -5.11 27.26
C ASP A 390 7.65 -5.90 26.07
N ARG A 391 8.01 -7.17 26.27
CA ARG A 391 8.67 -8.03 25.27
C ARG A 391 8.15 -9.47 25.25
N THR A 392 7.12 -9.79 26.02
CA THR A 392 6.65 -11.15 26.22
C THR A 392 5.12 -11.16 26.20
N TRP A 393 4.57 -11.95 25.28
CA TRP A 393 3.14 -12.06 25.03
C TRP A 393 2.71 -13.51 25.02
N ARG A 394 1.47 -13.77 25.44
CA ARG A 394 0.93 -15.12 25.55
C ARG A 394 -0.47 -15.21 25.01
N TYR A 395 -0.78 -16.33 24.38
CA TYR A 395 -2.14 -16.70 24.00
C TYR A 395 -2.43 -18.14 24.45
N PHE A 396 -3.66 -18.40 24.89
CA PHE A 396 -4.12 -19.76 25.24
C PHE A 396 -4.87 -20.35 24.05
N LEU A 397 -4.53 -21.57 23.65
CA LEU A 397 -5.26 -22.37 22.67
C LEU A 397 -5.99 -23.54 23.36
N ASP A 398 -7.10 -23.23 24.00
CA ASP A 398 -7.90 -24.16 24.79
C ASP A 398 -9.40 -24.14 24.41
N ASP A 399 -10.23 -24.79 25.22
CA ASP A 399 -11.67 -24.91 24.98
C ASP A 399 -12.45 -23.58 25.08
N TYR A 400 -11.87 -22.54 25.70
CA TYR A 400 -12.48 -21.21 25.79
C TYR A 400 -12.11 -20.29 24.64
N THR A 401 -11.00 -20.57 23.95
CA THR A 401 -10.51 -19.81 22.80
C THR A 401 -10.62 -20.64 21.51
N TYR A 402 -9.62 -21.48 21.25
CA TYR A 402 -9.59 -22.43 20.15
C TYR A 402 -8.70 -23.63 20.51
N PRO A 403 -9.22 -24.87 20.51
CA PRO A 403 -8.45 -26.04 20.92
C PRO A 403 -7.20 -26.23 20.09
N ILE A 404 -6.03 -26.31 20.74
CA ILE A 404 -4.72 -26.42 20.05
C ILE A 404 -4.64 -27.62 19.09
N ASP A 405 -5.32 -28.72 19.39
CA ASP A 405 -5.36 -29.91 18.53
C ASP A 405 -6.03 -29.65 17.17
N LEU A 406 -6.87 -28.62 17.08
CA LEU A 406 -7.54 -28.18 15.84
C LEU A 406 -6.74 -27.11 15.08
N VAL A 407 -5.58 -26.71 15.58
CA VAL A 407 -4.68 -25.76 14.94
C VAL A 407 -3.69 -26.50 14.03
N GLU A 408 -3.45 -25.95 12.85
CA GLU A 408 -2.42 -26.40 11.91
C GLU A 408 -1.11 -25.64 12.15
N ARG A 409 -1.19 -24.32 12.32
CA ARG A 409 -0.03 -23.42 12.38
C ARG A 409 -0.35 -22.18 13.20
N VAL A 410 0.63 -21.69 13.94
CA VAL A 410 0.60 -20.40 14.63
C VAL A 410 1.67 -19.47 14.07
N ALA A 411 1.45 -18.16 14.17
CA ALA A 411 2.41 -17.15 13.80
C ALA A 411 2.31 -15.91 14.70
N PHE A 412 3.46 -15.30 14.93
CA PHE A 412 3.64 -13.99 15.56
C PHE A 412 4.44 -13.12 14.61
N ALA A 413 4.01 -11.87 14.40
CA ALA A 413 4.76 -10.90 13.63
C ALA A 413 4.67 -9.49 14.21
N ALA A 414 5.71 -8.69 14.04
CA ALA A 414 5.65 -7.25 14.30
C ALA A 414 6.71 -6.52 13.48
N SER A 415 6.57 -5.21 13.38
CA SER A 415 7.67 -4.33 13.01
C SER A 415 8.37 -3.78 14.25
N ASP A 416 9.53 -3.14 14.12
CA ASP A 416 10.06 -2.20 15.11
C ASP A 416 9.78 -0.74 14.70
N ALA A 417 10.17 0.22 15.53
CA ALA A 417 9.98 1.65 15.28
C ALA A 417 10.78 2.22 14.10
N VAL A 418 11.74 1.46 13.56
CA VAL A 418 12.48 1.83 12.35
C VAL A 418 12.03 1.02 11.13
N GLY A 419 10.97 0.21 11.24
CA GLY A 419 10.40 -0.56 10.14
C GLY A 419 11.14 -1.86 9.79
N ASN A 420 11.97 -2.39 10.68
CA ASN A 420 12.39 -3.80 10.56
C ASN A 420 11.26 -4.72 10.95
N THR A 421 11.27 -5.96 10.46
CA THR A 421 10.19 -6.93 10.72
C THR A 421 10.72 -8.17 11.41
N ALA A 422 9.93 -8.71 12.33
CA ALA A 422 10.20 -9.97 13.03
C ALA A 422 9.02 -10.91 12.83
N VAL A 423 9.32 -12.16 12.51
CA VAL A 423 8.32 -13.21 12.33
C VAL A 423 8.80 -14.46 13.05
N ALA A 424 7.90 -15.10 13.81
CA ALA A 424 8.07 -16.46 14.27
C ALA A 424 6.82 -17.27 13.97
N MET A 425 7.03 -18.48 13.48
CA MET A 425 5.96 -19.39 13.09
C MET A 425 6.23 -20.76 13.69
N SER A 426 5.19 -21.56 13.84
CA SER A 426 5.35 -22.98 14.17
C SER A 426 4.15 -23.79 13.69
N ARG A 427 4.40 -25.01 13.22
CA ARG A 427 3.35 -25.99 12.97
C ARG A 427 2.90 -26.61 14.28
N VAL A 428 1.64 -27.00 14.37
CA VAL A 428 1.09 -27.72 15.52
C VAL A 428 0.89 -29.20 15.18
N GLN A 429 1.57 -30.06 15.91
CA GLN A 429 1.51 -31.52 15.78
C GLN A 429 1.17 -32.12 17.14
N ASP A 430 0.10 -32.91 17.22
CA ASP A 430 -0.37 -33.55 18.46
C ASP A 430 -0.44 -32.57 19.66
N GLY A 431 -1.03 -31.40 19.41
CA GLY A 431 -1.19 -30.33 20.39
C GLY A 431 0.10 -29.61 20.79
N LYS A 432 1.22 -29.84 20.08
CA LYS A 432 2.52 -29.24 20.39
C LYS A 432 3.10 -28.43 19.24
N LEU A 433 3.77 -27.33 19.57
CA LEU A 433 4.59 -26.57 18.63
C LEU A 433 5.75 -27.45 18.15
N ALA A 434 5.81 -27.67 16.84
CA ALA A 434 6.94 -28.34 16.21
C ALA A 434 8.08 -27.34 16.03
N THR A 435 9.32 -27.80 16.26
CA THR A 435 10.52 -27.05 15.89
C THR A 435 10.50 -26.89 14.36
N LEU A 436 10.31 -25.67 13.86
CA LEU A 436 10.50 -25.42 12.44
C LEU A 436 11.99 -25.59 12.14
N ALA A 437 12.31 -26.47 11.21
CA ALA A 437 13.56 -26.33 10.47
C ALA A 437 13.42 -25.03 9.66
N LEU A 438 13.96 -23.94 10.21
CA LEU A 438 14.05 -22.65 9.53
C LEU A 438 14.70 -22.90 8.17
N HIS A 439 13.90 -22.90 7.11
CA HIS A 439 14.42 -22.53 5.80
C HIS A 439 14.58 -21.02 5.91
N SER A 440 15.82 -20.59 6.11
CA SER A 440 16.21 -19.20 5.94
C SER A 440 15.75 -18.74 4.56
N ALA A 441 14.68 -17.97 4.49
CA ALA A 441 14.50 -17.03 3.39
C ALA A 441 15.54 -15.93 3.63
N ALA A 442 16.50 -15.84 2.72
CA ALA A 442 17.52 -14.81 2.69
C ALA A 442 16.95 -13.53 2.10
#